data_AF-K0RFH1-F1
#
_entry.id   AF-K0RFH1-F1
#
_cell.length_a   1.000
_cell.length_b   1.000
_cell.length_c   1.000
_cell.angle_alpha   90.00
_cell.angle_beta   90.00
_cell.angle_gamma   90.00
#
_symmetry.space_group_name_H-M   'P 1'
#
loop_
_entity.id
_entity.type
_entity.pdbx_description
1 polymer ?
#
loop_
_entity_poly.entity_id
_entity_poly.type
_entity_poly.pdbx_seq_one_letter_code
_entity_poly.pdbx_strand_id
1 'polypeptide(L)'
;MPTANSVSRSPPSPAPCSMSSPSVNYDALEAKTSIEEITENELNQRTLQRLRNDDLTYLFFGGAEDQNYMSNYILGSSTELGWLGHFMKKSTRLNRFGIVAGDIFDICSMQSVDRFLEDLSKCIHIKARVFAFVDLAEIIYKLKDAITYNITGLIVESCYLGVPETTFLFNTLRDVNNLEELCINCDSEDADGSLSDMLDDDFMAKCIPSLAACKGMRKLKLAGLNLSTKSCAALSALPWLSECKQMQELNLITNRIGDDGLDVLIQGLPASIDGLHLDENQITLARQLPLLRFKELYLSCNALSLDGPRVITASLANPECRLEDLFLDCTAVGDKGAAILAEGVRNNQRLTLMSLNHNNITERGWNAFSSILCDASSINATYNSNHTLQDLGDDYKIPHDILMLLELNRNPNKSRVAANKILQVHRHLDMRPFFGMGLDLLPHVVAWLERFAESRPDLKLTSIFEFVRGKKNEVSISDQSSLPKLGVDAHRQGQPGARELPLKALVAVFWVPIALGTLTLGVYGIHPVLVGVGDYCVDATFNTDVNM
;
A
#
# COMPACT_ATOMS: atom_id res chain seq x y z
N MET A 1 -17.32 -7.11 -81.27
CA MET A 1 -15.85 -7.21 -81.39
C MET A 1 -15.25 -6.31 -80.32
N PRO A 2 -14.27 -6.75 -79.53
CA PRO A 2 -13.27 -7.78 -79.84
C PRO A 2 -13.48 -9.10 -79.10
N THR A 3 -12.65 -10.06 -79.50
CA THR A 3 -12.77 -11.52 -79.44
C THR A 3 -12.27 -12.15 -78.15
N ALA A 4 -12.98 -13.20 -77.74
CA ALA A 4 -12.58 -14.16 -76.72
C ALA A 4 -11.36 -14.98 -77.15
N ASN A 5 -10.43 -15.20 -76.22
CA ASN A 5 -9.47 -16.30 -76.25
C ASN A 5 -9.63 -17.07 -74.95
N SER A 6 -10.33 -18.19 -75.02
CA SER A 6 -10.46 -19.20 -73.97
C SER A 6 -9.21 -20.09 -73.97
N VAL A 7 -8.38 -19.98 -72.93
CA VAL A 7 -7.39 -21.01 -72.59
C VAL A 7 -7.82 -21.64 -71.27
N SER A 8 -8.28 -22.89 -71.35
CA SER A 8 -8.57 -23.74 -70.21
C SER A 8 -7.30 -23.99 -69.40
N ARG A 9 -7.26 -23.53 -68.14
CA ARG A 9 -6.29 -24.01 -67.15
C ARG A 9 -7.03 -24.85 -66.11
N SER A 10 -6.58 -26.10 -66.01
CA SER A 10 -7.00 -27.11 -65.04
C SER A 10 -6.88 -26.60 -63.60
N PRO A 11 -7.71 -27.08 -62.65
CA PRO A 11 -7.56 -26.72 -61.25
C PRO A 11 -6.19 -27.20 -60.72
N PRO A 12 -5.53 -26.42 -59.84
CA PRO A 12 -4.29 -26.85 -59.21
C PRO A 12 -4.54 -28.11 -58.38
N SER A 13 -3.62 -29.08 -58.47
CA SER A 13 -3.63 -30.27 -57.61
C SER A 13 -3.63 -29.85 -56.13
N PRO A 14 -4.35 -30.59 -55.25
CA PRO A 14 -4.27 -30.34 -53.82
C PRO A 14 -2.81 -30.51 -53.37
N ALA A 15 -2.32 -29.52 -52.63
CA ALA A 15 -1.02 -29.61 -51.95
C ALA A 15 -0.98 -30.90 -51.11
N PRO A 16 0.18 -31.57 -51.00
CA PRO A 16 0.27 -32.75 -50.16
C PRO A 16 -0.05 -32.36 -48.71
N CYS A 17 -1.00 -33.06 -48.09
CA CYS A 17 -1.25 -32.96 -46.65
C CYS A 17 0.09 -33.05 -45.92
N SER A 18 0.44 -32.01 -45.16
CA SER A 18 1.58 -32.03 -44.27
C SER A 18 1.41 -33.21 -43.32
N MET A 19 2.25 -34.24 -43.48
CA MET A 19 2.31 -35.33 -42.52
C MET A 19 2.70 -34.73 -41.17
N SER A 20 1.79 -34.80 -40.20
CA SER A 20 2.07 -34.47 -38.81
C SER A 20 3.20 -35.39 -38.33
N SER A 21 4.32 -34.82 -37.90
CA SER A 21 5.36 -35.57 -37.21
C SER A 21 4.76 -36.30 -35.99
N PRO A 22 5.21 -37.52 -35.65
CA PRO A 22 4.65 -38.27 -34.53
C PRO A 22 4.78 -37.47 -33.23
N SER A 23 3.69 -37.35 -32.47
CA SER A 23 3.67 -36.66 -31.18
C SER A 23 4.65 -37.34 -30.20
N VAL A 24 5.55 -36.56 -29.59
CA VAL A 24 6.51 -37.10 -28.62
C VAL A 24 5.75 -37.54 -27.36
N ASN A 25 5.86 -38.81 -27.00
CA ASN A 25 5.23 -39.40 -25.82
C ASN A 25 6.14 -39.26 -24.60
N TYR A 26 5.98 -38.17 -23.85
CA TYR A 26 6.78 -37.90 -22.65
C TYR A 26 6.56 -38.90 -21.51
N ASP A 27 5.36 -39.47 -21.36
CA ASP A 27 5.09 -40.50 -20.33
C ASP A 27 5.97 -41.74 -20.53
N ALA A 28 6.21 -42.15 -21.78
CA ALA A 28 7.09 -43.27 -22.09
C ALA A 28 8.58 -42.97 -21.93
N LEU A 29 8.96 -41.68 -21.99
CA LEU A 29 10.34 -41.22 -21.94
C LEU A 29 10.79 -40.82 -20.53
N GLU A 30 9.87 -40.41 -19.65
CA GLU A 30 10.18 -39.85 -18.33
C GLU A 30 11.11 -40.74 -17.49
N ALA A 31 10.86 -42.05 -17.46
CA ALA A 31 11.67 -42.99 -16.70
C ALA A 31 13.10 -43.20 -17.27
N LYS A 32 13.35 -42.74 -18.49
CA LYS A 32 14.62 -42.96 -19.23
C LYS A 32 15.40 -41.68 -19.45
N THR A 33 14.75 -40.52 -19.40
CA THR A 33 15.37 -39.23 -19.67
C THR A 33 15.83 -38.55 -18.38
N SER A 34 17.15 -38.40 -18.24
CA SER A 34 17.76 -37.60 -17.18
C SER A 34 17.45 -36.10 -17.38
N ILE A 35 17.53 -35.28 -16.34
CA ILE A 35 17.22 -33.84 -16.46
C ILE A 35 18.33 -33.10 -17.22
N GLU A 36 19.55 -33.62 -17.11
CA GLU A 36 20.75 -33.17 -17.79
C GLU A 36 20.66 -33.41 -19.31
N GLU A 37 19.85 -34.40 -19.75
CA GLU A 37 19.51 -34.59 -21.18
C GLU A 37 18.47 -33.60 -21.70
N ILE A 38 17.73 -32.92 -20.81
CA ILE A 38 16.67 -31.97 -21.19
C ILE A 38 17.27 -30.58 -21.42
N THR A 39 18.20 -30.15 -20.56
CA THR A 39 18.79 -28.81 -20.58
C THR A 39 20.18 -28.79 -19.97
N GLU A 40 21.07 -27.98 -20.54
CA GLU A 40 22.42 -27.72 -20.01
C GLU A 40 22.42 -26.60 -18.95
N ASN A 41 21.33 -25.85 -18.82
CA ASN A 41 21.23 -24.72 -17.90
C ASN A 41 20.99 -25.21 -16.46
N GLU A 42 21.92 -24.91 -15.53
CA GLU A 42 21.83 -25.36 -14.14
C GLU A 42 20.58 -24.87 -13.40
N LEU A 43 20.10 -23.65 -13.67
CA LEU A 43 18.87 -23.12 -13.08
C LEU A 43 17.68 -23.96 -13.55
N ASN A 44 17.58 -24.21 -14.85
CA ASN A 44 16.52 -25.02 -15.42
C ASN A 44 16.55 -26.45 -14.89
N GLN A 45 17.73 -27.06 -14.75
CA GLN A 45 17.87 -28.39 -14.17
C GLN A 45 17.29 -28.43 -12.75
N ARG A 46 17.65 -27.47 -11.89
CA ARG A 46 17.12 -27.37 -10.52
C ARG A 46 15.60 -27.19 -10.53
N THR A 47 15.07 -26.35 -11.42
CA THR A 47 13.62 -26.10 -11.52
C THR A 47 12.86 -27.34 -12.02
N LEU A 48 13.36 -28.04 -13.04
CA LEU A 48 12.77 -29.31 -13.52
C LEU A 48 12.83 -30.40 -12.45
N GLN A 49 13.93 -30.49 -11.69
CA GLN A 49 14.05 -31.45 -10.58
C GLN A 49 12.99 -31.19 -9.52
N ARG A 50 12.82 -29.93 -9.11
CA ARG A 50 11.79 -29.55 -8.13
C ARG A 50 10.38 -29.78 -8.66
N LEU A 51 10.13 -29.51 -9.94
CA LEU A 51 8.82 -29.73 -10.54
C LEU A 51 8.51 -31.23 -10.68
N ARG A 52 9.49 -32.05 -11.10
CA ARG A 52 9.39 -33.51 -11.15
C ARG A 52 9.13 -34.14 -9.77
N ASN A 53 9.73 -33.57 -8.72
CA ASN A 53 9.53 -34.00 -7.33
C ASN A 53 8.28 -33.39 -6.66
N ASP A 54 7.51 -32.56 -7.37
CA ASP A 54 6.32 -31.86 -6.86
C ASP A 54 6.62 -30.94 -5.64
N ASP A 55 7.78 -30.28 -5.66
CA ASP A 55 8.29 -29.37 -4.62
C ASP A 55 8.31 -27.89 -5.05
N LEU A 56 7.61 -27.57 -6.14
CA LEU A 56 7.51 -26.22 -6.70
C LEU A 56 6.07 -25.69 -6.57
N THR A 57 5.92 -24.49 -6.01
CA THR A 57 4.61 -23.84 -5.84
C THR A 57 4.33 -22.75 -6.88
N TYR A 58 5.37 -22.19 -7.49
CA TYR A 58 5.28 -21.20 -8.55
C TYR A 58 6.34 -21.43 -9.64
N LEU A 59 5.99 -21.17 -10.90
CA LEU A 59 6.88 -21.28 -12.05
C LEU A 59 6.70 -20.04 -12.92
N PHE A 60 7.78 -19.31 -13.18
CA PHE A 60 7.82 -18.22 -14.13
C PHE A 60 8.91 -18.52 -15.13
N PHE A 61 8.57 -18.64 -16.40
CA PHE A 61 9.58 -18.86 -17.42
C PHE A 61 9.65 -17.71 -18.42
N GLY A 62 10.88 -17.37 -18.79
CA GLY A 62 11.21 -16.24 -19.65
C GLY A 62 12.20 -16.58 -20.74
N GLY A 63 12.48 -15.61 -21.61
CA GLY A 63 13.50 -15.69 -22.66
C GLY A 63 14.92 -15.50 -22.12
N ALA A 64 15.94 -15.83 -22.92
CA ALA A 64 17.34 -15.72 -22.50
C ALA A 64 17.85 -14.27 -22.38
N GLU A 65 17.20 -13.31 -23.05
CA GLU A 65 17.54 -11.89 -23.02
C GLU A 65 16.85 -11.13 -21.88
N ASP A 66 16.05 -11.83 -21.07
CA ASP A 66 15.28 -11.25 -19.99
C ASP A 66 16.23 -10.83 -18.84
N GLN A 67 16.53 -9.53 -18.73
CA GLN A 67 17.24 -8.96 -17.57
C GLN A 67 16.34 -8.91 -16.31
N ASN A 68 15.11 -9.41 -16.42
CA ASN A 68 14.09 -9.32 -15.38
C ASN A 68 14.24 -10.48 -14.38
N TYR A 69 14.51 -10.15 -13.12
CA TYR A 69 14.83 -11.09 -12.02
C TYR A 69 13.68 -12.04 -11.62
N MET A 70 12.56 -12.04 -12.35
CA MET A 70 11.34 -12.78 -12.00
C MET A 70 11.31 -14.22 -12.56
N SER A 71 12.08 -14.50 -13.61
CA SER A 71 12.08 -15.80 -14.29
C SER A 71 12.90 -16.83 -13.51
N ASN A 72 12.27 -17.94 -13.10
CA ASN A 72 12.94 -19.07 -12.44
C ASN A 72 13.20 -20.26 -13.39
N TYR A 73 12.91 -20.06 -14.68
CA TYR A 73 13.21 -20.97 -15.78
C TYR A 73 13.48 -20.15 -17.05
N ILE A 74 14.59 -20.41 -17.74
CA ILE A 74 14.96 -19.70 -18.97
C ILE A 74 14.71 -20.65 -20.13
N LEU A 75 13.72 -20.41 -20.97
CA LEU A 75 13.40 -21.34 -22.03
C LEU A 75 14.55 -21.40 -23.07
N GLY A 76 15.12 -22.59 -23.27
CA GLY A 76 16.22 -22.78 -24.21
C GLY A 76 15.86 -23.50 -25.52
N SER A 77 14.75 -24.24 -25.56
CA SER A 77 14.36 -25.00 -26.76
C SER A 77 12.91 -25.51 -26.74
N SER A 78 12.42 -25.94 -27.90
CA SER A 78 11.16 -26.72 -28.02
C SER A 78 11.12 -27.99 -27.17
N THR A 79 12.27 -28.65 -26.99
CA THR A 79 12.36 -29.88 -26.20
C THR A 79 12.09 -29.58 -24.73
N GLU A 80 12.72 -28.52 -24.22
CA GLU A 80 12.50 -28.00 -22.87
C GLU A 80 11.04 -27.61 -22.66
N LEU A 81 10.44 -26.86 -23.58
CA LEU A 81 9.04 -26.42 -23.47
C LEU A 81 8.07 -27.60 -23.31
N GLY A 82 8.29 -28.67 -24.08
CA GLY A 82 7.44 -29.86 -23.99
C GLY A 82 7.62 -30.64 -22.68
N TRP A 83 8.85 -30.75 -22.16
CA TRP A 83 9.10 -31.36 -20.85
C TRP A 83 8.53 -30.51 -19.71
N LEU A 84 8.62 -29.19 -19.81
CA LEU A 84 8.06 -28.25 -18.85
C LEU A 84 6.54 -28.45 -18.72
N GLY A 85 5.82 -28.41 -19.85
CA GLY A 85 4.38 -28.70 -19.87
C GLY A 85 4.03 -30.09 -19.32
N HIS A 86 4.84 -31.10 -19.62
CA HIS A 86 4.65 -32.45 -19.11
C HIS A 86 4.77 -32.57 -17.58
N PHE A 87 5.76 -31.93 -16.96
CA PHE A 87 5.89 -31.95 -15.50
C PHE A 87 4.86 -31.05 -14.82
N MET A 88 4.53 -29.90 -15.40
CA MET A 88 3.50 -29.00 -14.87
C MET A 88 2.15 -29.71 -14.70
N LYS A 89 1.70 -30.46 -15.71
CA LYS A 89 0.41 -31.17 -15.62
C LYS A 89 0.38 -32.29 -14.57
N LYS A 90 1.54 -32.80 -14.13
CA LYS A 90 1.66 -33.83 -13.09
C LYS A 90 1.78 -33.24 -11.68
N SER A 91 2.11 -31.96 -11.56
CA SER A 91 2.22 -31.30 -10.26
C SER A 91 0.88 -31.27 -9.55
N THR A 92 0.93 -31.37 -8.22
CA THR A 92 -0.23 -31.15 -7.33
C THR A 92 -0.05 -29.91 -6.47
N ARG A 93 1.18 -29.34 -6.41
CA ARG A 93 1.52 -28.18 -5.59
C ARG A 93 1.66 -26.87 -6.36
N LEU A 94 1.88 -26.92 -7.67
CA LEU A 94 2.07 -25.72 -8.50
C LEU A 94 0.78 -24.90 -8.55
N ASN A 95 0.72 -23.77 -7.86
CA ASN A 95 -0.48 -22.95 -7.77
C ASN A 95 -0.42 -21.68 -8.63
N ARG A 96 0.78 -21.28 -9.04
CA ARG A 96 1.03 -20.06 -9.82
C ARG A 96 1.95 -20.35 -10.98
N PHE A 97 1.61 -19.79 -12.13
CA PHE A 97 2.36 -19.95 -13.36
C PHE A 97 2.48 -18.60 -14.07
N GLY A 98 3.61 -18.34 -14.71
CA GLY A 98 3.75 -17.18 -15.57
C GLY A 98 4.70 -17.35 -16.76
N ILE A 99 4.42 -16.55 -17.78
CA ILE A 99 5.23 -16.37 -18.99
C ILE A 99 5.71 -14.93 -18.98
N VAL A 100 7.03 -14.72 -19.04
CA VAL A 100 7.67 -13.40 -18.88
C VAL A 100 8.69 -13.20 -20.01
N ALA A 101 8.24 -12.75 -21.19
CA ALA A 101 9.07 -12.30 -22.33
C ALA A 101 8.25 -12.14 -23.62
N GLY A 102 8.66 -11.22 -24.49
CA GLY A 102 8.02 -10.92 -25.78
C GLY A 102 8.20 -12.03 -26.81
N ASP A 103 9.46 -12.43 -27.04
CA ASP A 103 9.83 -13.34 -28.13
C ASP A 103 10.08 -14.77 -27.63
N ILE A 104 9.43 -15.16 -26.54
CA ILE A 104 9.73 -16.42 -25.84
C ILE A 104 9.51 -17.66 -26.72
N PHE A 105 8.61 -17.56 -27.68
CA PHE A 105 8.24 -18.66 -28.56
C PHE A 105 8.99 -18.68 -29.89
N ASP A 106 9.81 -17.68 -30.20
CA ASP A 106 10.60 -17.63 -31.44
C ASP A 106 11.61 -18.79 -31.55
N ILE A 107 12.14 -19.22 -30.42
CA ILE A 107 13.06 -20.36 -30.32
C ILE A 107 12.32 -21.72 -30.35
N CYS A 108 10.99 -21.70 -30.41
CA CYS A 108 10.14 -22.88 -30.34
C CYS A 108 9.36 -23.11 -31.65
N SER A 109 9.23 -24.37 -32.06
CA SER A 109 8.29 -24.74 -33.11
C SER A 109 6.84 -24.53 -32.66
N MET A 110 5.98 -24.07 -33.56
CA MET A 110 4.54 -23.91 -33.29
C MET A 110 3.89 -25.19 -32.75
N GLN A 111 4.32 -26.38 -33.20
CA GLN A 111 3.79 -27.64 -32.65
C GLN A 111 4.15 -27.83 -31.16
N SER A 112 5.32 -27.35 -30.72
CA SER A 112 5.72 -27.44 -29.32
C SER A 112 4.94 -26.47 -28.44
N VAL A 113 4.71 -25.24 -28.93
CA VAL A 113 3.88 -24.21 -28.26
C VAL A 113 2.44 -24.69 -28.13
N ASP A 114 1.87 -25.20 -29.23
CA ASP A 114 0.52 -25.77 -29.26
C ASP A 114 0.30 -26.85 -28.21
N ARG A 115 1.24 -27.78 -28.13
CA ARG A 115 1.18 -28.88 -27.17
C ARG A 115 1.38 -28.39 -25.74
N PHE A 116 2.25 -27.41 -25.53
CA PHE A 116 2.44 -26.81 -24.21
C PHE A 116 1.15 -26.14 -23.72
N LEU A 117 0.47 -25.35 -24.57
CA LEU A 117 -0.80 -24.73 -24.23
C LEU A 117 -1.90 -25.78 -23.95
N GLU A 118 -1.88 -26.92 -24.66
CA GLU A 118 -2.78 -28.05 -24.40
C GLU A 118 -2.47 -28.74 -23.05
N ASP A 119 -1.20 -28.86 -22.66
CA ASP A 119 -0.83 -29.38 -21.35
C ASP A 119 -1.18 -28.37 -20.23
N LEU A 120 -1.04 -27.08 -20.49
CA LEU A 120 -1.42 -26.00 -19.58
C LEU A 120 -2.94 -25.93 -19.34
N SER A 121 -3.77 -26.23 -20.34
CA SER A 121 -5.23 -26.30 -20.17
C SER A 121 -5.66 -27.47 -19.26
N LYS A 122 -4.83 -28.51 -19.14
CA LYS A 122 -5.03 -29.64 -18.22
C LYS A 122 -4.57 -29.35 -16.79
N CYS A 123 -3.85 -28.25 -16.57
CA CYS A 123 -3.33 -27.85 -15.26
C CYS A 123 -4.41 -27.16 -14.39
N ILE A 124 -5.49 -27.88 -14.07
CA ILE A 124 -6.66 -27.37 -13.33
C ILE A 124 -6.39 -26.93 -11.87
N HIS A 125 -5.20 -27.28 -11.36
CA HIS A 125 -4.74 -26.96 -10.00
C HIS A 125 -4.03 -25.60 -9.92
N ILE A 126 -3.55 -25.08 -11.06
CA ILE A 126 -2.90 -23.77 -11.14
C ILE A 126 -3.99 -22.70 -11.07
N LYS A 127 -3.95 -21.89 -10.00
CA LYS A 127 -4.95 -20.90 -9.65
C LYS A 127 -4.64 -19.51 -10.18
N ALA A 128 -3.37 -19.14 -10.23
CA ALA A 128 -2.91 -17.83 -10.70
C ALA A 128 -2.07 -17.96 -11.97
N ARG A 129 -2.39 -17.14 -12.97
CA ARG A 129 -1.68 -17.09 -14.25
C ARG A 129 -1.18 -15.69 -14.51
N VAL A 130 0.07 -15.58 -14.96
CA VAL A 130 0.75 -14.31 -15.22
C VAL A 130 1.27 -14.31 -16.65
N PHE A 131 0.98 -13.25 -17.39
CA PHE A 131 1.55 -12.98 -18.70
C PHE A 131 2.19 -11.59 -18.58
N ALA A 132 3.51 -11.54 -18.71
CA ALA A 132 4.25 -10.30 -18.59
C ALA A 132 5.15 -10.09 -19.81
N PHE A 133 5.10 -8.91 -20.43
CA PHE A 133 5.88 -8.58 -21.62
C PHE A 133 5.63 -9.51 -22.82
N VAL A 134 4.55 -10.31 -22.82
CA VAL A 134 4.23 -11.28 -23.88
C VAL A 134 3.49 -10.58 -25.02
N ASP A 135 3.87 -10.85 -26.28
CA ASP A 135 2.99 -10.57 -27.41
C ASP A 135 1.83 -11.58 -27.43
N LEU A 136 0.69 -11.15 -26.88
CA LEU A 136 -0.47 -12.03 -26.80
C LEU A 136 -0.98 -12.43 -28.19
N ALA A 137 -0.77 -11.62 -29.24
CA ALA A 137 -1.24 -11.94 -30.59
C ALA A 137 -0.73 -13.30 -31.08
N GLU A 138 0.48 -13.69 -30.67
CA GLU A 138 1.11 -14.97 -31.04
C GLU A 138 0.44 -16.19 -30.43
N ILE A 139 -0.17 -16.06 -29.24
CA ILE A 139 -0.69 -17.21 -28.48
C ILE A 139 -2.19 -17.16 -28.27
N ILE A 140 -2.84 -16.06 -28.64
CA ILE A 140 -4.22 -15.78 -28.28
C ILE A 140 -5.20 -16.83 -28.80
N TYR A 141 -4.98 -17.37 -30.01
CA TYR A 141 -5.89 -18.33 -30.64
C TYR A 141 -6.06 -19.64 -29.85
N LYS A 142 -5.15 -19.96 -28.93
CA LYS A 142 -5.21 -21.14 -28.04
C LYS A 142 -5.23 -20.79 -26.56
N LEU A 143 -5.08 -19.53 -26.21
CA LEU A 143 -5.04 -19.09 -24.82
C LEU A 143 -6.37 -19.33 -24.11
N LYS A 144 -7.49 -19.38 -24.84
CA LYS A 144 -8.85 -19.51 -24.27
C LYS A 144 -8.91 -20.65 -23.27
N ASP A 145 -8.66 -21.87 -23.73
CA ASP A 145 -8.78 -23.08 -22.92
C ASP A 145 -7.73 -23.13 -21.80
N ALA A 146 -6.59 -22.47 -22.00
CA ALA A 146 -5.63 -22.28 -20.95
C ALA A 146 -6.25 -21.40 -19.85
N ILE A 147 -6.74 -20.20 -20.13
CA ILE A 147 -7.14 -19.24 -19.08
C ILE A 147 -8.55 -19.46 -18.50
N THR A 148 -9.43 -20.26 -19.11
CA THR A 148 -10.84 -20.35 -18.66
C THR A 148 -11.09 -21.20 -17.41
N TYR A 149 -10.28 -22.25 -17.16
CA TYR A 149 -10.66 -23.26 -16.16
C TYR A 149 -10.07 -23.00 -14.77
N ASN A 150 -10.96 -22.74 -13.81
CA ASN A 150 -10.71 -22.80 -12.36
C ASN A 150 -9.62 -21.85 -11.84
N ILE A 151 -9.35 -20.76 -12.57
CA ILE A 151 -8.44 -19.70 -12.15
C ILE A 151 -9.10 -18.78 -11.12
N THR A 152 -8.30 -18.30 -10.18
CA THR A 152 -8.67 -17.26 -9.22
C THR A 152 -7.86 -15.98 -9.44
N GLY A 153 -6.73 -16.05 -10.16
CA GLY A 153 -5.90 -14.88 -10.47
C GLY A 153 -5.47 -14.87 -11.94
N LEU A 154 -5.64 -13.72 -12.61
CA LEU A 154 -5.10 -13.46 -13.94
C LEU A 154 -4.37 -12.11 -13.92
N ILE A 155 -3.08 -12.12 -14.27
CA ILE A 155 -2.24 -10.95 -14.37
C ILE A 155 -1.74 -10.86 -15.81
N VAL A 156 -1.97 -9.73 -16.45
CA VAL A 156 -1.51 -9.37 -17.79
C VAL A 156 -0.79 -8.03 -17.62
N GLU A 157 0.53 -8.02 -17.76
CA GLU A 157 1.38 -6.89 -17.42
C GLU A 157 2.33 -6.55 -18.56
N SER A 158 2.36 -5.29 -18.97
CA SER A 158 3.25 -4.82 -20.05
C SER A 158 3.11 -5.64 -21.34
N CYS A 159 1.93 -6.24 -21.57
CA CYS A 159 1.63 -7.00 -22.77
C CYS A 159 1.07 -6.08 -23.85
N TYR A 160 1.44 -6.34 -25.10
CA TYR A 160 0.81 -5.68 -26.24
C TYR A 160 -0.68 -6.08 -26.32
N LEU A 161 -1.57 -5.11 -26.09
CA LEU A 161 -3.02 -5.30 -26.15
C LEU A 161 -3.63 -4.38 -27.21
N GLY A 162 -3.75 -4.88 -28.44
CA GLY A 162 -4.60 -4.27 -29.46
C GLY A 162 -6.09 -4.58 -29.27
N VAL A 163 -6.90 -4.08 -30.19
CA VAL A 163 -8.35 -4.36 -30.23
C VAL A 163 -8.66 -5.86 -30.31
N PRO A 164 -8.03 -6.67 -31.19
CA PRO A 164 -8.28 -8.11 -31.23
C PRO A 164 -7.92 -8.80 -29.91
N GLU A 165 -6.78 -8.43 -29.32
CA GLU A 165 -6.25 -9.06 -28.12
C GLU A 165 -7.13 -8.77 -26.91
N THR A 166 -7.49 -7.49 -26.75
CA THR A 166 -8.40 -7.05 -25.71
C THR A 166 -9.80 -7.65 -25.88
N THR A 167 -10.32 -7.69 -27.10
CA THR A 167 -11.62 -8.32 -27.40
C THR A 167 -11.64 -9.78 -26.97
N PHE A 168 -10.60 -10.53 -27.34
CA PHE A 168 -10.50 -11.94 -26.99
C PHE A 168 -10.35 -12.14 -25.48
N LEU A 169 -9.47 -11.37 -24.83
CA LEU A 169 -9.23 -11.47 -23.39
C LEU A 169 -10.53 -11.24 -22.61
N PHE A 170 -11.21 -10.13 -22.86
CA PHE A 170 -12.48 -9.82 -22.19
C PHE A 170 -13.57 -10.83 -22.54
N ASN A 171 -13.70 -11.26 -23.79
CA ASN A 171 -14.68 -12.30 -24.15
C ASN A 171 -14.40 -13.62 -23.44
N THR A 172 -13.13 -13.96 -23.20
CA THR A 172 -12.76 -15.17 -22.46
C THR A 172 -13.14 -15.06 -20.99
N LEU A 173 -13.00 -13.87 -20.39
CA LEU A 173 -13.40 -13.62 -19.00
C LEU A 173 -14.90 -13.80 -18.73
N ARG A 174 -15.75 -13.80 -19.76
CA ARG A 174 -17.19 -14.13 -19.62
C ARG A 174 -17.43 -15.53 -19.08
N ASP A 175 -16.52 -16.44 -19.37
CA ASP A 175 -16.60 -17.85 -18.99
C ASP A 175 -15.91 -18.11 -17.63
N VAL A 176 -15.31 -17.09 -16.99
CA VAL A 176 -14.52 -17.21 -15.75
C VAL A 176 -15.30 -16.68 -14.53
N ASN A 177 -15.86 -17.59 -13.75
CA ASN A 177 -16.72 -17.25 -12.60
C ASN A 177 -15.98 -17.19 -11.24
N ASN A 178 -14.83 -17.83 -11.12
CA ASN A 178 -14.07 -17.95 -9.86
C ASN A 178 -12.95 -16.91 -9.72
N LEU A 179 -12.87 -15.93 -10.62
CA LEU A 179 -11.82 -14.92 -10.60
C LEU A 179 -11.96 -14.00 -9.38
N GLU A 180 -10.90 -13.94 -8.58
CA GLU A 180 -10.78 -13.10 -7.39
C GLU A 180 -9.82 -11.92 -7.63
N GLU A 181 -8.82 -12.11 -8.50
CA GLU A 181 -7.81 -11.11 -8.84
C GLU A 181 -7.68 -11.00 -10.36
N LEU A 182 -7.93 -9.81 -10.89
CA LEU A 182 -7.65 -9.47 -12.28
C LEU A 182 -6.74 -8.25 -12.31
N CYS A 183 -5.57 -8.39 -12.90
CA CYS A 183 -4.67 -7.29 -13.20
C CYS A 183 -4.45 -7.24 -14.70
N ILE A 184 -4.82 -6.13 -15.32
CA ILE A 184 -4.45 -5.78 -16.68
C ILE A 184 -3.73 -4.43 -16.59
N ASN A 185 -2.44 -4.44 -16.90
CA ASN A 185 -1.58 -3.27 -16.90
C ASN A 185 -0.92 -3.17 -18.28
N CYS A 186 -1.26 -2.15 -19.04
CA CYS A 186 -0.60 -1.85 -20.31
C CYS A 186 0.32 -0.66 -20.10
N ASP A 187 1.59 -0.79 -20.52
CA ASP A 187 2.51 0.34 -20.49
C ASP A 187 2.07 1.37 -21.53
N SER A 188 1.91 2.62 -21.11
CA SER A 188 1.47 3.73 -21.95
C SER A 188 2.59 4.33 -22.81
N GLU A 189 3.79 3.74 -22.82
CA GLU A 189 5.02 4.38 -23.28
C GLU A 189 5.69 3.74 -24.51
N ASP A 190 4.91 3.29 -25.49
CA ASP A 190 5.48 3.20 -26.83
C ASP A 190 5.74 4.62 -27.37
N ALA A 191 7.01 4.90 -27.66
CA ALA A 191 7.57 6.20 -28.01
C ALA A 191 6.95 6.91 -29.24
N ASP A 192 5.96 6.32 -29.91
CA ASP A 192 5.28 6.90 -31.07
C ASP A 192 3.82 7.36 -30.81
N GLY A 193 3.25 7.06 -29.63
CA GLY A 193 1.88 7.44 -29.26
C GLY A 193 0.76 6.83 -30.12
N SER A 194 1.08 5.96 -31.08
CA SER A 194 0.16 5.44 -32.11
C SER A 194 -0.73 4.29 -31.62
N LEU A 195 -0.33 3.58 -30.57
CA LEU A 195 -1.09 2.44 -30.03
C LEU A 195 -2.17 2.84 -29.01
N SER A 196 -1.93 3.96 -28.32
CA SER A 196 -2.80 4.47 -27.26
C SER A 196 -4.18 4.94 -27.75
N ASP A 197 -4.42 5.07 -29.06
CA ASP A 197 -5.71 5.50 -29.61
C ASP A 197 -6.63 4.34 -30.03
N MET A 198 -6.16 3.08 -30.03
CA MET A 198 -6.99 1.95 -30.48
C MET A 198 -7.94 1.41 -29.41
N LEU A 199 -7.56 1.48 -28.13
CA LEU A 199 -8.42 1.11 -27.00
C LEU A 199 -9.08 2.35 -26.41
N ASP A 200 -9.98 2.99 -27.16
CA ASP A 200 -10.70 4.15 -26.66
C ASP A 200 -11.72 3.79 -25.56
N ASP A 201 -12.22 4.81 -24.86
CA ASP A 201 -13.20 4.65 -23.76
C ASP A 201 -14.51 3.97 -24.24
N ASP A 202 -14.91 4.19 -25.50
CA ASP A 202 -16.11 3.57 -26.09
C ASP A 202 -15.95 2.08 -26.33
N PHE A 203 -14.76 1.66 -26.76
CA PHE A 203 -14.39 0.27 -26.93
C PHE A 203 -14.31 -0.43 -25.57
N MET A 204 -13.59 0.15 -24.61
CA MET A 204 -13.43 -0.45 -23.28
C MET A 204 -14.76 -0.55 -22.52
N ALA A 205 -15.63 0.46 -22.63
CA ALA A 205 -16.99 0.40 -22.06
C ALA A 205 -17.83 -0.77 -22.60
N LYS A 206 -17.57 -1.26 -23.82
CA LYS A 206 -18.23 -2.46 -24.38
C LYS A 206 -17.58 -3.76 -23.92
N CYS A 207 -16.29 -3.74 -23.59
CA CYS A 207 -15.55 -4.89 -23.10
C CYS A 207 -15.85 -5.21 -21.64
N ILE A 208 -15.88 -4.17 -20.78
CA ILE A 208 -16.05 -4.27 -19.31
C ILE A 208 -17.24 -5.16 -18.88
N PRO A 209 -18.43 -5.11 -19.50
CA PRO A 209 -19.54 -6.00 -19.15
C PRO A 209 -19.22 -7.50 -19.19
N SER A 210 -18.14 -7.89 -19.88
CA SER A 210 -17.66 -9.27 -19.86
C SER A 210 -17.20 -9.75 -18.48
N LEU A 211 -16.88 -8.83 -17.57
CA LEU A 211 -16.53 -9.13 -16.18
C LEU A 211 -17.75 -9.45 -15.31
N ALA A 212 -18.99 -9.38 -15.83
CA ALA A 212 -20.21 -9.61 -15.05
C ALA A 212 -20.30 -11.02 -14.41
N ALA A 213 -19.56 -12.00 -14.95
CA ALA A 213 -19.48 -13.35 -14.40
C ALA A 213 -18.54 -13.47 -13.18
N CYS A 214 -17.59 -12.55 -13.02
CA CYS A 214 -16.52 -12.60 -12.02
C CYS A 214 -16.98 -12.11 -10.63
N LYS A 215 -17.96 -12.79 -10.03
CA LYS A 215 -18.59 -12.37 -8.77
C LYS A 215 -17.69 -12.50 -7.54
N GLY A 216 -16.59 -13.25 -7.66
CA GLY A 216 -15.60 -13.47 -6.61
C GLY A 216 -14.58 -12.34 -6.45
N MET A 217 -14.66 -11.28 -7.27
CA MET A 217 -13.62 -10.25 -7.35
C MET A 217 -13.28 -9.62 -5.98
N ARG A 218 -11.98 -9.54 -5.69
CA ARG A 218 -11.37 -8.92 -4.51
C ARG A 218 -10.45 -7.77 -4.89
N LYS A 219 -9.70 -7.96 -6.00
CA LYS A 219 -8.75 -6.99 -6.55
C LYS A 219 -8.96 -6.87 -8.05
N LEU A 220 -9.23 -5.65 -8.51
CA LEU A 220 -9.32 -5.34 -9.94
C LEU A 220 -8.36 -4.21 -10.25
N LYS A 221 -7.34 -4.50 -11.06
CA LYS A 221 -6.44 -3.51 -11.65
C LYS A 221 -6.67 -3.44 -13.16
N LEU A 222 -7.03 -2.27 -13.65
CA LEU A 222 -7.20 -1.96 -15.08
C LEU A 222 -6.43 -0.66 -15.38
N ALA A 223 -5.15 -0.78 -15.70
CA ALA A 223 -4.22 0.33 -15.86
C ALA A 223 -3.77 0.48 -17.31
N GLY A 224 -3.62 1.73 -17.79
CA GLY A 224 -3.16 2.00 -19.14
C GLY A 224 -4.17 1.67 -20.25
N LEU A 225 -5.48 1.66 -19.95
CA LEU A 225 -6.53 1.22 -20.90
C LEU A 225 -7.39 2.39 -21.43
N ASN A 226 -6.92 3.63 -21.26
CA ASN A 226 -7.64 4.88 -21.59
C ASN A 226 -9.08 4.95 -21.04
N LEU A 227 -9.33 4.33 -19.88
CA LEU A 227 -10.66 4.37 -19.28
C LEU A 227 -11.04 5.81 -18.95
N SER A 228 -12.27 6.19 -19.29
CA SER A 228 -12.84 7.49 -18.94
C SER A 228 -14.29 7.31 -18.47
N THR A 229 -15.15 8.28 -18.72
CA THR A 229 -16.50 8.35 -18.14
C THR A 229 -17.39 7.17 -18.54
N LYS A 230 -17.34 6.70 -19.80
CA LYS A 230 -18.20 5.58 -20.25
C LYS A 230 -17.75 4.27 -19.66
N SER A 231 -16.44 4.04 -19.58
CA SER A 231 -15.88 2.86 -18.91
C SER A 231 -16.18 2.86 -17.41
N CYS A 232 -16.11 4.01 -16.74
CA CYS A 232 -16.54 4.14 -15.34
C CYS A 232 -18.02 3.79 -15.15
N ALA A 233 -18.89 4.23 -16.08
CA ALA A 233 -20.30 3.84 -16.08
C ALA A 233 -20.49 2.33 -16.29
N ALA A 234 -19.73 1.72 -17.20
CA ALA A 234 -19.76 0.28 -17.44
C ALA A 234 -19.28 -0.53 -16.22
N LEU A 235 -18.21 -0.08 -15.54
CA LEU A 235 -17.73 -0.68 -14.30
C LEU A 235 -18.80 -0.58 -13.20
N SER A 236 -19.38 0.62 -13.03
CA SER A 236 -20.43 0.88 -12.04
C SER A 236 -21.70 0.06 -12.27
N ALA A 237 -21.96 -0.33 -13.52
CA ALA A 237 -23.10 -1.15 -13.91
C ALA A 237 -22.87 -2.66 -13.73
N LEU A 238 -21.68 -3.10 -13.31
CA LEU A 238 -21.41 -4.52 -13.06
C LEU A 238 -22.32 -5.03 -11.92
N PRO A 239 -23.13 -6.08 -12.13
CA PRO A 239 -24.18 -6.48 -11.18
C PRO A 239 -23.67 -6.89 -9.79
N TRP A 240 -22.40 -7.30 -9.70
CA TRP A 240 -21.79 -7.72 -8.44
C TRP A 240 -21.08 -6.59 -7.71
N LEU A 241 -20.76 -5.45 -8.36
CA LEU A 241 -19.85 -4.45 -7.79
C LEU A 241 -20.44 -3.78 -6.54
N SER A 242 -21.68 -3.28 -6.61
CA SER A 242 -22.31 -2.57 -5.49
C SER A 242 -22.57 -3.45 -4.27
N GLU A 243 -22.79 -4.75 -4.48
CA GLU A 243 -23.07 -5.75 -3.44
C GLU A 243 -21.81 -6.51 -2.99
N CYS A 244 -20.65 -6.23 -3.60
CA CYS A 244 -19.42 -6.98 -3.33
C CYS A 244 -18.87 -6.62 -1.95
N LYS A 245 -18.95 -7.57 -1.01
CA LYS A 245 -18.44 -7.42 0.35
C LYS A 245 -16.97 -7.75 0.50
N GLN A 246 -16.39 -8.45 -0.47
CA GLN A 246 -14.99 -8.88 -0.43
C GLN A 246 -14.05 -8.00 -1.27
N MET A 247 -14.56 -7.01 -2.00
CA MET A 247 -13.73 -6.07 -2.75
C MET A 247 -12.87 -5.27 -1.79
N GLN A 248 -11.56 -5.37 -1.94
CA GLN A 248 -10.57 -4.69 -1.10
C GLN A 248 -10.02 -3.45 -1.82
N GLU A 249 -9.71 -3.63 -3.11
CA GLU A 249 -8.89 -2.70 -3.87
C GLU A 249 -9.41 -2.59 -5.31
N LEU A 250 -9.62 -1.35 -5.76
CA LEU A 250 -9.83 -1.03 -7.18
C LEU A 250 -8.70 -0.12 -7.62
N ASN A 251 -7.95 -0.55 -8.64
CA ASN A 251 -6.81 0.16 -9.17
C ASN A 251 -7.06 0.52 -10.64
N LEU A 252 -7.15 1.81 -10.92
CA LEU A 252 -7.41 2.38 -12.25
C LEU A 252 -6.33 3.40 -12.62
N ILE A 253 -5.09 3.18 -12.18
CA ILE A 253 -3.97 4.09 -12.45
C ILE A 253 -3.74 4.25 -13.96
N THR A 254 -3.12 5.37 -14.35
CA THR A 254 -2.68 5.62 -15.74
C THR A 254 -3.84 5.48 -16.74
N ASN A 255 -4.93 6.22 -16.50
CA ASN A 255 -6.12 6.25 -17.36
C ASN A 255 -6.53 7.71 -17.66
N ARG A 256 -7.71 7.92 -18.26
CA ARG A 256 -8.24 9.23 -18.63
C ARG A 256 -9.50 9.58 -17.82
N ILE A 257 -9.55 9.17 -16.54
CA ILE A 257 -10.69 9.40 -15.66
C ILE A 257 -10.65 10.85 -15.16
N GLY A 258 -11.71 11.61 -15.40
CA GLY A 258 -11.93 12.94 -14.81
C GLY A 258 -13.02 12.93 -13.74
N ASP A 259 -13.36 14.10 -13.21
CA ASP A 259 -14.35 14.26 -12.14
C ASP A 259 -15.72 13.62 -12.44
N ASP A 260 -16.20 13.68 -13.69
CA ASP A 260 -17.48 13.06 -14.10
C ASP A 260 -17.40 11.52 -14.04
N GLY A 261 -16.31 10.95 -14.54
CA GLY A 261 -16.06 9.51 -14.47
C GLY A 261 -15.93 9.04 -13.02
N LEU A 262 -15.22 9.80 -12.19
CA LEU A 262 -15.05 9.51 -10.77
C LEU A 262 -16.38 9.57 -10.00
N ASP A 263 -17.24 10.56 -10.26
CA ASP A 263 -18.57 10.66 -9.64
C ASP A 263 -19.43 9.42 -9.96
N VAL A 264 -19.52 9.06 -11.24
CA VAL A 264 -20.23 7.86 -11.67
C VAL A 264 -19.64 6.60 -11.02
N LEU A 265 -18.32 6.47 -11.01
CA LEU A 265 -17.62 5.33 -10.40
C LEU A 265 -17.97 5.18 -8.93
N ILE A 266 -17.87 6.26 -8.14
CA ILE A 266 -18.11 6.20 -6.70
C ILE A 266 -19.56 5.78 -6.40
N GLN A 267 -20.53 6.17 -7.22
CA GLN A 267 -21.93 5.75 -7.05
C GLN A 267 -22.13 4.24 -7.23
N GLY A 268 -21.32 3.59 -8.08
CA GLY A 268 -21.37 2.13 -8.30
C GLY A 268 -20.55 1.29 -7.31
N LEU A 269 -19.57 1.89 -6.64
CA LEU A 269 -18.67 1.17 -5.74
C LEU A 269 -19.35 0.72 -4.43
N PRO A 270 -18.98 -0.46 -3.88
CA PRO A 270 -19.52 -0.96 -2.61
C PRO A 270 -19.00 -0.13 -1.43
N ALA A 271 -19.82 0.02 -0.37
CA ALA A 271 -19.43 0.81 0.82
C ALA A 271 -18.31 0.19 1.67
N SER A 272 -17.98 -1.07 1.40
CA SER A 272 -16.92 -1.82 2.06
C SER A 272 -15.54 -1.64 1.44
N ILE A 273 -15.42 -1.10 0.21
CA ILE A 273 -14.10 -0.95 -0.42
C ILE A 273 -13.24 0.03 0.36
N ASP A 274 -12.02 -0.39 0.69
CA ASP A 274 -11.11 0.40 1.52
C ASP A 274 -10.11 1.19 0.66
N GLY A 275 -9.57 0.60 -0.43
CA GLY A 275 -8.57 1.23 -1.29
C GLY A 275 -9.07 1.58 -2.69
N LEU A 276 -8.78 2.81 -3.13
CA LEU A 276 -9.04 3.30 -4.48
C LEU A 276 -7.79 3.98 -5.06
N HIS A 277 -7.21 3.37 -6.10
CA HIS A 277 -6.01 3.89 -6.76
C HIS A 277 -6.37 4.54 -8.08
N LEU A 278 -6.06 5.83 -8.20
CA LEU A 278 -6.41 6.69 -9.32
C LEU A 278 -5.23 7.57 -9.75
N ASP A 279 -4.01 7.19 -9.41
CA ASP A 279 -2.81 7.91 -9.83
C ASP A 279 -2.76 8.05 -11.36
N GLU A 280 -2.15 9.13 -11.84
CA GLU A 280 -1.97 9.39 -13.28
C GLU A 280 -3.29 9.36 -14.07
N ASN A 281 -4.29 10.09 -13.57
CA ASN A 281 -5.57 10.30 -14.25
C ASN A 281 -5.77 11.81 -14.55
N GLN A 282 -6.99 12.20 -14.91
CA GLN A 282 -7.38 13.57 -15.24
C GLN A 282 -8.32 14.16 -14.17
N ILE A 283 -8.17 13.72 -12.91
CA ILE A 283 -9.02 14.16 -11.80
C ILE A 283 -8.56 15.55 -11.36
N THR A 284 -9.51 16.48 -11.29
CA THR A 284 -9.23 17.88 -10.92
C THR A 284 -9.82 18.26 -9.58
N LEU A 285 -10.79 17.48 -9.07
CA LEU A 285 -11.57 17.80 -7.87
C LEU A 285 -12.14 19.24 -7.92
N ALA A 286 -12.69 19.63 -9.07
CA ALA A 286 -13.36 20.92 -9.26
C ALA A 286 -14.76 20.96 -8.61
N ARG A 287 -15.26 19.82 -8.13
CA ARG A 287 -16.53 19.69 -7.40
C ARG A 287 -16.35 18.81 -6.16
N GLN A 288 -17.27 18.94 -5.21
CA GLN A 288 -17.31 18.05 -4.05
C GLN A 288 -17.68 16.62 -4.46
N LEU A 289 -16.87 15.64 -4.04
CA LEU A 289 -17.11 14.21 -4.23
C LEU A 289 -17.07 13.47 -2.89
N PRO A 290 -17.79 12.35 -2.71
CA PRO A 290 -17.87 11.63 -1.45
C PRO A 290 -16.66 10.69 -1.24
N LEU A 291 -15.46 11.28 -1.21
CA LEU A 291 -14.17 10.58 -1.05
C LEU A 291 -13.95 9.98 0.34
N LEU A 292 -14.84 10.26 1.29
CA LEU A 292 -14.68 9.96 2.71
C LEU A 292 -14.99 8.55 3.15
N ARG A 293 -15.52 7.75 2.24
CA ARG A 293 -15.88 6.36 2.49
C ARG A 293 -14.66 5.42 2.45
N PHE A 294 -13.55 5.84 1.84
CA PHE A 294 -12.34 5.04 1.65
C PHE A 294 -11.37 5.19 2.83
N LYS A 295 -10.51 4.19 3.05
CA LYS A 295 -9.39 4.26 3.98
C LYS A 295 -8.09 4.67 3.29
N GLU A 296 -7.89 4.23 2.06
CA GLU A 296 -6.71 4.53 1.27
C GLU A 296 -7.15 5.15 -0.06
N LEU A 297 -6.61 6.32 -0.37
CA LEU A 297 -6.92 7.04 -1.60
C LEU A 297 -5.64 7.53 -2.27
N TYR A 298 -5.42 7.10 -3.50
CA TYR A 298 -4.25 7.46 -4.28
C TYR A 298 -4.66 8.33 -5.46
N LEU A 299 -4.19 9.56 -5.48
CA LEU A 299 -4.53 10.60 -6.45
C LEU A 299 -3.27 11.26 -7.02
N SER A 300 -2.10 10.63 -6.88
CA SER A 300 -0.83 11.21 -7.33
C SER A 300 -0.85 11.44 -8.84
N CYS A 301 -0.06 12.39 -9.32
CA CYS A 301 0.04 12.75 -10.73
C CYS A 301 -1.31 13.15 -11.38
N ASN A 302 -2.31 13.54 -10.59
CA ASN A 302 -3.52 14.20 -11.08
C ASN A 302 -3.38 15.71 -10.94
N ALA A 303 -3.57 16.45 -12.02
CA ALA A 303 -3.50 17.92 -12.01
C ALA A 303 -4.73 18.52 -11.29
N LEU A 304 -4.67 18.59 -9.96
CA LEU A 304 -5.76 19.14 -9.16
C LEU A 304 -6.00 20.62 -9.50
N SER A 305 -7.27 21.01 -9.49
CA SER A 305 -7.68 22.40 -9.62
C SER A 305 -7.24 23.21 -8.40
N LEU A 306 -7.24 24.54 -8.52
CA LEU A 306 -6.94 25.45 -7.40
C LEU A 306 -7.88 25.27 -6.19
N ASP A 307 -9.07 24.72 -6.39
CA ASP A 307 -10.04 24.41 -5.34
C ASP A 307 -10.00 22.93 -4.90
N GLY A 308 -9.25 22.06 -5.58
CA GLY A 308 -9.09 20.64 -5.22
C GLY A 308 -8.67 20.42 -3.76
N PRO A 309 -7.66 21.16 -3.24
CA PRO A 309 -7.32 21.10 -1.81
C PRO A 309 -8.48 21.44 -0.87
N ARG A 310 -9.42 22.30 -1.28
CA ARG A 310 -10.62 22.63 -0.48
C ARG A 310 -11.61 21.48 -0.47
N VAL A 311 -11.79 20.78 -1.58
CA VAL A 311 -12.64 19.58 -1.65
C VAL A 311 -12.09 18.48 -0.73
N ILE A 312 -10.78 18.26 -0.74
CA ILE A 312 -10.11 17.33 0.18
C ILE A 312 -10.27 17.80 1.62
N THR A 313 -10.07 19.08 1.90
CA THR A 313 -10.20 19.65 3.26
C THR A 313 -11.61 19.54 3.82
N ALA A 314 -12.62 19.87 3.02
CA ALA A 314 -14.04 19.72 3.40
C ALA A 314 -14.35 18.25 3.71
N SER A 315 -13.71 17.34 2.97
CA SER A 315 -13.78 15.92 3.24
C SER A 315 -13.13 15.61 4.60
N LEU A 316 -11.84 15.90 4.79
CA LEU A 316 -11.08 15.57 6.01
C LEU A 316 -11.70 16.15 7.30
N ALA A 317 -12.38 17.30 7.22
CA ALA A 317 -13.06 17.93 8.34
C ALA A 317 -14.35 17.23 8.77
N ASN A 318 -14.89 16.33 7.96
CA ASN A 318 -16.10 15.57 8.30
C ASN A 318 -15.76 14.46 9.32
N PRO A 319 -16.51 14.35 10.43
CA PRO A 319 -16.27 13.33 11.46
C PRO A 319 -16.45 11.88 10.96
N GLU A 320 -17.16 11.66 9.87
CA GLU A 320 -17.35 10.33 9.24
C GLU A 320 -16.22 9.96 8.27
N CYS A 321 -15.21 10.84 8.09
CA CYS A 321 -14.03 10.55 7.28
C CYS A 321 -13.36 9.25 7.75
N ARG A 322 -13.23 8.26 6.85
CA ARG A 322 -12.55 6.98 7.11
C ARG A 322 -11.08 6.97 6.70
N LEU A 323 -10.61 8.02 6.03
CA LEU A 323 -9.30 8.07 5.40
C LEU A 323 -8.18 7.95 6.45
N GLU A 324 -7.28 7.02 6.18
CA GLU A 324 -6.07 6.71 6.97
C GLU A 324 -4.84 7.13 6.15
N ASP A 325 -4.84 6.83 4.85
CA ASP A 325 -3.73 7.16 3.95
C ASP A 325 -4.22 7.91 2.70
N LEU A 326 -3.52 9.01 2.37
CA LEU A 326 -3.82 9.88 1.24
C LEU A 326 -2.54 10.19 0.45
N PHE A 327 -2.51 9.83 -0.82
CA PHE A 327 -1.37 10.10 -1.69
C PHE A 327 -1.73 11.17 -2.72
N LEU A 328 -0.98 12.28 -2.70
CA LEU A 328 -1.21 13.47 -3.52
C LEU A 328 0.09 13.92 -4.18
N ASP A 329 1.02 13.01 -4.45
CA ASP A 329 2.32 13.36 -5.02
C ASP A 329 2.13 13.95 -6.43
N CYS A 330 2.93 14.95 -6.81
CA CYS A 330 2.84 15.56 -8.16
C CYS A 330 1.45 16.12 -8.53
N THR A 331 0.65 16.65 -7.58
CA THR A 331 -0.72 17.14 -7.82
C THR A 331 -0.87 18.66 -7.92
N ALA A 332 0.25 19.39 -8.00
CA ALA A 332 0.30 20.85 -8.09
C ALA A 332 -0.34 21.62 -6.91
N VAL A 333 -0.28 21.05 -5.69
CA VAL A 333 -0.87 21.63 -4.47
C VAL A 333 -0.27 23.01 -4.10
N GLY A 334 1.06 23.13 -4.13
CA GLY A 334 1.80 24.33 -3.75
C GLY A 334 1.53 24.83 -2.31
N ASP A 335 2.13 25.97 -1.92
CA ASP A 335 2.04 26.50 -0.55
C ASP A 335 0.60 26.80 -0.10
N LYS A 336 -0.22 27.36 -0.99
CA LYS A 336 -1.60 27.73 -0.67
C LYS A 336 -2.47 26.49 -0.46
N GLY A 337 -2.30 25.47 -1.30
CA GLY A 337 -2.99 24.19 -1.16
C GLY A 337 -2.55 23.47 0.11
N ALA A 338 -1.23 23.45 0.40
CA ALA A 338 -0.68 22.85 1.62
C ALA A 338 -1.28 23.47 2.89
N ALA A 339 -1.41 24.80 2.93
CA ALA A 339 -2.05 25.49 4.05
C ALA A 339 -3.55 25.14 4.21
N ILE A 340 -4.26 24.93 3.09
CA ILE A 340 -5.65 24.50 3.10
C ILE A 340 -5.76 23.07 3.64
N LEU A 341 -4.93 22.14 3.15
CA LEU A 341 -4.89 20.74 3.59
C LEU A 341 -4.52 20.63 5.08
N ALA A 342 -3.55 21.43 5.55
CA ALA A 342 -3.16 21.49 6.95
C ALA A 342 -4.35 21.84 7.86
N GLU A 343 -5.21 22.78 7.45
CA GLU A 343 -6.42 23.11 8.21
C GLU A 343 -7.42 21.95 8.23
N GLY A 344 -7.54 21.20 7.12
CA GLY A 344 -8.41 20.02 7.03
C GLY A 344 -8.04 18.90 8.01
N VAL A 345 -6.76 18.75 8.33
CA VAL A 345 -6.31 17.75 9.31
C VAL A 345 -6.37 18.22 10.76
N ARG A 346 -6.70 19.50 11.05
CA ARG A 346 -6.72 20.05 12.42
C ARG A 346 -7.48 19.18 13.43
N ASN A 347 -8.70 18.79 13.05
CA ASN A 347 -9.59 17.98 13.88
C ASN A 347 -9.72 16.52 13.37
N ASN A 348 -8.99 16.15 12.32
CA ASN A 348 -8.99 14.80 11.81
C ASN A 348 -8.10 13.90 12.69
N GLN A 349 -8.71 12.91 13.33
CA GLN A 349 -8.00 12.00 14.25
C GLN A 349 -7.79 10.61 13.63
N ARG A 350 -7.94 10.46 12.31
CA ARG A 350 -7.83 9.18 11.60
C ARG A 350 -6.67 9.14 10.61
N LEU A 351 -6.46 10.22 9.85
CA LEU A 351 -5.43 10.28 8.83
C LEU A 351 -4.04 10.16 9.46
N THR A 352 -3.30 9.13 9.05
CA THR A 352 -1.95 8.81 9.49
C THR A 352 -0.89 9.21 8.47
N LEU A 353 -1.20 9.17 7.19
CA LEU A 353 -0.29 9.53 6.10
C LEU A 353 -0.96 10.47 5.11
N MET A 354 -0.26 11.56 4.77
CA MET A 354 -0.61 12.43 3.65
C MET A 354 0.62 12.71 2.80
N SER A 355 0.89 11.90 1.77
CA SER A 355 2.04 12.12 0.91
C SER A 355 1.81 13.33 0.00
N LEU A 356 2.73 14.31 0.07
CA LEU A 356 2.69 15.55 -0.70
C LEU A 356 3.98 15.78 -1.51
N ASN A 357 4.69 14.72 -1.86
CA ASN A 357 5.98 14.82 -2.57
C ASN A 357 5.81 15.56 -3.90
N HIS A 358 6.87 16.28 -4.29
CA HIS A 358 6.94 16.92 -5.61
C HIS A 358 5.78 17.89 -5.92
N ASN A 359 5.17 18.52 -4.89
CA ASN A 359 4.09 19.49 -5.06
C ASN A 359 4.54 20.96 -5.11
N ASN A 360 5.85 21.20 -5.26
CA ASN A 360 6.45 22.53 -5.22
C ASN A 360 6.07 23.32 -3.94
N ILE A 361 6.02 22.62 -2.81
CA ILE A 361 5.79 23.21 -1.49
C ILE A 361 7.12 23.77 -0.99
N THR A 362 7.13 25.03 -0.57
CA THR A 362 8.27 25.70 0.04
C THR A 362 8.21 25.55 1.56
N GLU A 363 9.27 25.97 2.25
CA GLU A 363 9.30 26.04 3.72
C GLU A 363 8.08 26.79 4.30
N ARG A 364 7.58 27.82 3.61
CA ARG A 364 6.39 28.57 4.02
C ARG A 364 5.13 27.70 4.01
N GLY A 365 4.96 26.88 2.97
CA GLY A 365 3.83 25.97 2.86
C GLY A 365 3.88 24.87 3.92
N TRP A 366 5.04 24.26 4.11
CA TRP A 366 5.23 23.25 5.15
C TRP A 366 4.97 23.78 6.56
N ASN A 367 5.41 25.01 6.86
CA ASN A 367 5.16 25.64 8.15
C ASN A 367 3.67 25.78 8.53
N ALA A 368 2.74 25.66 7.57
CA ALA A 368 1.31 25.60 7.89
C ALA A 368 0.95 24.40 8.78
N PHE A 369 1.66 23.27 8.66
CA PHE A 369 1.44 22.08 9.48
C PHE A 369 1.98 22.21 10.90
N SER A 370 2.93 23.11 11.17
CA SER A 370 3.57 23.27 12.49
C SER A 370 2.53 23.56 13.58
N SER A 371 1.67 24.56 13.36
CA SER A 371 0.60 24.93 14.30
C SER A 371 -0.50 23.87 14.44
N ILE A 372 -0.64 22.99 13.43
CA ILE A 372 -1.64 21.92 13.44
C ILE A 372 -1.14 20.74 14.25
N LEU A 373 0.13 20.37 14.06
CA LEU A 373 0.79 19.31 14.79
C LEU A 373 1.08 19.72 16.23
N CYS A 374 1.33 21.00 16.51
CA CYS A 374 1.62 21.50 17.85
C CYS A 374 1.31 23.00 18.00
N ASP A 375 0.08 23.34 18.39
CA ASP A 375 -0.28 24.72 18.74
C ASP A 375 0.25 25.08 20.14
N ALA A 376 1.35 25.84 20.18
CA ALA A 376 2.01 26.26 21.42
C ALA A 376 1.34 27.46 22.12
N SER A 377 0.19 27.96 21.63
CA SER A 377 -0.46 29.15 22.22
C SER A 377 -0.99 28.95 23.65
N SER A 378 -1.34 27.70 24.00
CA SER A 378 -1.74 27.32 25.36
C SER A 378 -1.61 25.80 25.55
N ILE A 379 -1.56 25.34 26.79
CA ILE A 379 -1.55 23.90 27.11
C ILE A 379 -2.75 23.19 26.46
N ASN A 380 -3.93 23.81 26.52
CA ASN A 380 -5.15 23.24 25.94
C ASN A 380 -5.09 23.21 24.41
N ALA A 381 -4.50 24.22 23.76
CA ALA A 381 -4.32 24.22 22.31
C ALA A 381 -3.33 23.11 21.88
N THR A 382 -2.25 22.91 22.63
CA THR A 382 -1.30 21.84 22.37
C THR A 382 -1.92 20.46 22.59
N TYR A 383 -2.73 20.29 23.65
CA TYR A 383 -3.44 19.05 23.94
C TYR A 383 -4.48 18.68 22.87
N ASN A 384 -5.13 19.67 22.27
CA ASN A 384 -6.11 19.48 21.21
C ASN A 384 -5.51 19.56 19.80
N SER A 385 -4.17 19.60 19.67
CA SER A 385 -3.49 19.57 18.38
C SER A 385 -3.64 18.19 17.71
N ASN A 386 -3.26 18.10 16.44
CA ASN A 386 -3.24 16.82 15.75
C ASN A 386 -2.09 15.94 16.29
N HIS A 387 -2.46 14.75 16.78
CA HIS A 387 -1.55 13.74 17.30
C HIS A 387 -1.55 12.44 16.47
N THR A 388 -2.30 12.40 15.38
CA THR A 388 -2.50 11.21 14.55
C THR A 388 -1.65 11.21 13.29
N LEU A 389 -1.47 12.35 12.62
CA LEU A 389 -0.71 12.46 11.37
C LEU A 389 0.78 12.17 11.60
N GLN A 390 1.35 11.21 10.88
CA GLN A 390 2.68 10.63 11.14
C GLN A 390 3.64 10.83 9.98
N ASP A 391 3.13 11.10 8.78
CA ASP A 391 3.92 11.20 7.57
C ASP A 391 3.33 12.20 6.58
N LEU A 392 4.19 12.98 5.94
CA LEU A 392 3.87 13.97 4.91
C LEU A 392 4.54 13.67 3.55
N GLY A 393 5.25 12.54 3.45
CA GLY A 393 6.14 12.21 2.34
C GLY A 393 7.61 12.49 2.65
N ASP A 394 8.48 12.13 1.70
CA ASP A 394 9.94 12.31 1.75
C ASP A 394 10.36 13.52 0.88
N ASP A 395 10.00 14.73 1.33
CA ASP A 395 10.44 15.98 0.70
C ASP A 395 11.52 16.65 1.57
N TYR A 396 12.70 16.86 1.00
CA TYR A 396 13.85 17.48 1.67
C TYR A 396 13.58 18.91 2.16
N LYS A 397 12.51 19.56 1.70
CA LYS A 397 12.09 20.90 2.14
C LYS A 397 11.22 20.87 3.39
N ILE A 398 10.81 19.69 3.88
CA ILE A 398 10.05 19.60 5.13
C ILE A 398 10.97 20.04 6.28
N PRO A 399 10.60 21.08 7.05
CA PRO A 399 11.35 21.52 8.21
C PRO A 399 11.58 20.40 9.23
N HIS A 400 12.79 20.37 9.80
CA HIS A 400 13.18 19.32 10.74
C HIS A 400 12.30 19.26 12.00
N ASP A 401 11.82 20.40 12.49
CA ASP A 401 10.89 20.46 13.62
C ASP A 401 9.55 19.80 13.31
N ILE A 402 9.04 19.94 12.08
CA ILE A 402 7.84 19.23 11.60
C ILE A 402 8.10 17.73 11.55
N LEU A 403 9.23 17.29 10.98
CA LEU A 403 9.61 15.86 10.96
C LEU A 403 9.67 15.27 12.38
N MET A 404 10.20 16.03 13.35
CA MET A 404 10.21 15.60 14.76
C MET A 404 8.81 15.50 15.38
N LEU A 405 7.90 16.42 15.05
CA LEU A 405 6.51 16.33 15.51
C LEU A 405 5.75 15.14 14.90
N LEU A 406 6.02 14.83 13.62
CA LEU A 406 5.48 13.66 12.91
C LEU A 406 6.01 12.35 13.51
N GLU A 407 7.32 12.27 13.78
CA GLU A 407 7.94 11.12 14.44
C GLU A 407 7.36 10.89 15.85
N LEU A 408 7.12 11.96 16.63
CA LEU A 408 6.41 11.84 17.91
C LEU A 408 5.01 11.23 17.75
N ASN A 409 4.30 11.60 16.68
CA ASN A 409 2.97 11.09 16.38
C ASN A 409 2.97 9.59 16.01
N ARG A 410 4.11 8.96 15.69
CA ARG A 410 4.20 7.49 15.48
C ARG A 410 3.96 6.68 16.74
N ASN A 411 4.03 7.29 17.93
CA ASN A 411 3.70 6.60 19.17
C ASN A 411 2.20 6.21 19.19
N PRO A 412 1.84 4.95 19.51
CA PRO A 412 0.45 4.52 19.54
C PRO A 412 -0.34 5.15 20.70
N ASN A 413 0.32 5.58 21.78
CA ASN A 413 -0.34 6.25 22.90
C ASN A 413 -0.42 7.76 22.65
N LYS A 414 -1.53 8.21 22.06
CA LYS A 414 -1.73 9.63 21.70
C LYS A 414 -1.77 10.57 22.91
N SER A 415 -2.19 10.08 24.07
CA SER A 415 -2.09 10.86 25.33
C SER A 415 -0.63 11.11 25.72
N ARG A 416 0.28 10.16 25.48
CA ARG A 416 1.72 10.34 25.67
C ARG A 416 2.31 11.32 24.65
N VAL A 417 1.84 11.27 23.41
CA VAL A 417 2.24 12.25 22.37
C VAL A 417 1.86 13.67 22.78
N ALA A 418 0.60 13.89 23.17
CA ALA A 418 0.11 15.19 23.63
C ALA A 418 0.92 15.69 24.84
N ALA A 419 1.13 14.83 25.83
CA ALA A 419 1.96 15.13 27.00
C ALA A 419 3.40 15.54 26.62
N ASN A 420 4.04 14.79 25.71
CA ASN A 420 5.38 15.10 25.24
C ASN A 420 5.44 16.47 24.54
N LYS A 421 4.49 16.76 23.65
CA LYS A 421 4.42 18.05 22.95
C LYS A 421 4.20 19.20 23.94
N ILE A 422 3.28 19.06 24.90
CA ILE A 422 3.04 20.05 25.96
C ILE A 422 4.33 20.35 26.73
N LEU A 423 5.08 19.32 27.12
CA LEU A 423 6.31 19.49 27.89
C LEU A 423 7.45 20.10 27.06
N GLN A 424 7.47 19.87 25.75
CA GLN A 424 8.46 20.46 24.84
C GLN A 424 8.24 21.96 24.65
N VAL A 425 6.99 22.39 24.47
CA VAL A 425 6.67 23.80 24.13
C VAL A 425 6.31 24.65 25.35
N HIS A 426 5.71 24.07 26.40
CA HIS A 426 5.36 24.75 27.66
C HIS A 426 6.39 24.45 28.76
N ARG A 427 7.64 24.86 28.55
CA ARG A 427 8.76 24.61 29.49
C ARG A 427 8.54 25.21 30.89
N HIS A 428 7.64 26.18 31.00
CA HIS A 428 7.19 26.79 32.24
C HIS A 428 5.72 26.41 32.49
N LEU A 429 5.46 25.14 32.72
CA LEU A 429 4.16 24.67 33.17
C LEU A 429 3.87 25.27 34.55
N ASP A 430 2.99 26.28 34.58
CA ASP A 430 2.49 26.80 35.84
C ASP A 430 1.60 25.73 36.48
N MET A 431 2.16 25.01 37.45
CA MET A 431 1.44 23.95 38.15
C MET A 431 0.42 24.52 39.16
N ARG A 432 0.35 25.85 39.33
CA ARG A 432 -0.55 26.51 40.29
C ARG A 432 -2.04 26.13 40.17
N PRO A 433 -2.62 26.02 38.97
CA PRO A 433 -4.01 25.59 38.81
C PRO A 433 -4.29 24.15 39.29
N PHE A 434 -3.28 23.26 39.25
CA PHE A 434 -3.41 21.88 39.74
C PHE A 434 -3.36 21.78 41.27
N PHE A 435 -2.91 22.83 41.97
CA PHE A 435 -2.82 22.82 43.43
C PHE A 435 -4.17 22.91 44.15
N GLY A 436 -5.21 23.40 43.46
CA GLY A 436 -6.59 23.46 43.94
C GLY A 436 -7.45 22.25 43.53
N MET A 437 -6.94 21.37 42.66
CA MET A 437 -7.56 20.06 42.40
C MET A 437 -7.25 19.17 43.60
N GLY A 438 -8.26 18.52 44.19
CA GLY A 438 -8.14 17.81 45.46
C GLY A 438 -6.93 16.86 45.56
N LEU A 439 -6.44 16.67 46.80
CA LEU A 439 -5.23 15.87 47.13
C LEU A 439 -5.23 14.44 46.54
N ASP A 440 -6.40 13.93 46.17
CA ASP A 440 -6.61 12.59 45.59
C ASP A 440 -6.00 12.43 44.18
N LEU A 441 -5.80 13.54 43.44
CA LEU A 441 -5.18 13.52 42.11
C LEU A 441 -3.65 13.68 42.15
N LEU A 442 -3.10 14.10 43.30
CA LEU A 442 -1.67 14.37 43.47
C LEU A 442 -0.78 13.14 43.22
N PRO A 443 -1.11 11.93 43.69
CA PRO A 443 -0.33 10.73 43.38
C PRO A 443 -0.32 10.40 41.89
N HIS A 444 -1.38 10.73 41.16
CA HIS A 444 -1.49 10.50 39.72
C HIS A 444 -0.63 11.50 38.94
N VAL A 445 -0.59 12.77 39.36
CA VAL A 445 0.29 13.81 38.79
C VAL A 445 1.75 13.48 39.07
N VAL A 446 2.09 13.01 40.28
CA VAL A 446 3.46 12.61 40.64
C VAL A 446 3.88 11.34 39.90
N ALA A 447 3.02 10.31 39.83
CA ALA A 447 3.31 9.09 39.06
C ALA A 447 3.45 9.38 37.56
N TRP A 448 2.68 10.34 37.03
CA TRP A 448 2.82 10.83 35.65
C TRP A 448 4.18 11.53 35.45
N LEU A 449 4.60 12.40 36.36
CA LEU A 449 5.93 13.04 36.34
C LEU A 449 7.08 12.03 36.52
N GLU A 450 6.92 10.99 37.34
CA GLU A 450 7.93 9.96 37.57
C GLU A 450 8.14 9.04 36.36
N ARG A 451 7.07 8.54 35.74
CA ARG A 451 7.14 7.75 34.50
C ARG A 451 7.70 8.57 33.34
N PHE A 452 7.45 9.88 33.33
CA PHE A 452 7.98 10.80 32.34
C PHE A 452 9.51 11.00 32.48
N ALA A 453 9.98 11.12 33.72
CA ALA A 453 11.38 11.36 34.04
C ALA A 453 12.36 10.25 33.65
N GLU A 454 11.85 9.05 33.36
CA GLU A 454 12.65 7.93 32.84
C GLU A 454 13.17 8.18 31.42
N SER A 455 12.54 9.09 30.65
CA SER A 455 12.89 9.37 29.25
C SER A 455 13.59 10.71 28.99
N ARG A 456 13.46 11.69 29.90
CA ARG A 456 14.05 13.04 29.81
C ARG A 456 14.42 13.57 31.22
N PRO A 457 15.56 13.15 31.81
CA PRO A 457 15.91 13.46 33.20
C PRO A 457 16.21 14.94 33.47
N ASP A 458 16.52 15.72 32.43
CA ASP A 458 16.80 17.16 32.46
C ASP A 458 15.57 18.01 32.82
N LEU A 459 14.37 17.59 32.39
CA LEU A 459 13.11 18.30 32.65
C LEU A 459 12.48 17.92 34.00
N LYS A 460 12.87 16.77 34.57
CA LYS A 460 12.38 16.25 35.86
C LYS A 460 12.58 17.25 37.00
N LEU A 461 13.77 17.83 37.11
CA LEU A 461 14.15 18.63 38.27
C LEU A 461 13.47 20.00 38.29
N THR A 462 13.34 20.65 37.13
CA THR A 462 12.76 22.00 37.03
C THR A 462 11.27 22.00 37.33
N SER A 463 10.51 21.04 36.80
CA SER A 463 9.06 20.95 37.03
C SER A 463 8.71 20.53 38.46
N ILE A 464 9.48 19.60 39.05
CA ILE A 464 9.32 19.23 40.47
C ILE A 464 9.68 20.41 41.37
N PHE A 465 10.75 21.16 41.04
CA PHE A 465 11.19 22.31 41.83
C PHE A 465 10.15 23.44 41.83
N GLU A 466 9.57 23.77 40.68
CA GLU A 466 8.46 24.73 40.55
C GLU A 466 7.21 24.25 41.31
N PHE A 467 6.87 22.95 41.23
CA PHE A 467 5.75 22.35 41.96
C PHE A 467 5.90 22.53 43.48
N VAL A 468 7.07 22.20 44.02
CA VAL A 468 7.37 22.34 45.46
C VAL A 468 7.39 23.81 45.89
N ARG A 469 7.91 24.70 45.05
CA ARG A 469 7.94 26.15 45.32
C ARG A 469 6.53 26.76 45.38
N GLY A 470 5.62 26.33 44.50
CA GLY A 470 4.24 26.77 44.49
C GLY A 470 3.47 26.41 45.76
N LYS A 471 3.64 25.19 46.28
CA LYS A 471 2.99 24.75 47.55
C LYS A 471 3.47 25.52 48.78
N LYS A 472 4.72 25.97 48.79
CA LYS A 472 5.28 26.77 49.90
C LYS A 472 4.58 28.14 50.03
N ASN A 473 4.11 28.70 48.92
CA ASN A 473 3.46 30.02 48.90
C ASN A 473 1.98 29.97 49.34
N GLU A 474 1.26 28.85 49.19
CA GLU A 474 -0.11 28.69 49.72
C GLU A 474 -0.14 28.57 51.25
N VAL A 475 0.76 27.77 51.82
CA VAL A 475 0.85 27.53 53.28
C VAL A 475 1.26 28.79 54.05
N SER A 476 1.91 29.74 53.37
CA SER A 476 2.36 31.00 53.98
C SER A 476 1.23 32.02 54.20
N ILE A 477 0.09 31.87 53.52
CA ILE A 477 -1.00 32.87 53.51
C ILE A 477 -2.12 32.50 54.51
N SER A 478 -2.22 31.25 54.95
CA SER A 478 -3.32 30.77 55.81
C SER A 478 -3.05 30.68 57.31
N ASP A 479 -1.81 30.86 57.79
CA ASP A 479 -1.42 30.50 59.18
C ASP A 479 -1.20 31.69 60.15
N GLN A 480 -1.95 32.80 60.00
CA GLN A 480 -1.96 33.90 60.98
C GLN A 480 -3.36 34.33 61.43
N SER A 481 -4.27 33.42 61.76
CA SER A 481 -5.46 33.81 62.56
C SER A 481 -6.29 32.63 63.06
N SER A 482 -5.77 31.79 63.96
CA SER A 482 -6.55 31.24 65.10
C SER A 482 -5.79 30.13 65.84
N LEU A 483 -5.43 30.40 67.10
CA LEU A 483 -4.98 29.40 68.06
C LEU A 483 -5.94 29.45 69.26
N PRO A 484 -6.75 28.41 69.54
CA PRO A 484 -7.33 28.22 70.85
C PRO A 484 -6.36 27.42 71.73
N LYS A 485 -6.10 27.94 72.93
CA LYS A 485 -5.43 27.23 74.02
C LYS A 485 -6.39 26.17 74.60
N LEU A 486 -5.93 24.92 74.72
CA LEU A 486 -6.42 23.90 75.66
C LEU A 486 -5.19 23.08 76.09
N GLY A 487 -4.90 22.84 77.37
CA GLY A 487 -5.80 22.49 78.47
C GLY A 487 -5.68 20.99 78.70
N VAL A 488 -4.84 20.59 79.65
CA VAL A 488 -4.49 19.20 80.00
C VAL A 488 -5.70 18.51 80.64
N ASP A 489 -6.09 17.32 80.18
CA ASP A 489 -6.39 16.16 81.02
C ASP A 489 -6.74 14.88 80.22
N ALA A 490 -6.35 13.74 80.79
CA ALA A 490 -6.32 12.42 80.17
C ALA A 490 -7.53 11.54 80.57
N HIS A 491 -8.09 10.76 79.62
CA HIS A 491 -8.26 9.29 79.72
C HIS A 491 -9.04 8.67 78.54
N ARG A 492 -8.40 7.66 77.92
CA ARG A 492 -8.89 6.46 77.17
C ARG A 492 -10.32 6.44 76.58
N GLN A 493 -10.43 6.21 75.25
CA GLN A 493 -10.72 4.91 74.60
C GLN A 493 -10.84 5.02 73.05
N GLY A 494 -10.09 4.20 72.30
CA GLY A 494 -10.51 3.45 71.09
C GLY A 494 -10.78 4.13 69.73
N GLN A 495 -9.79 4.14 68.82
CA GLN A 495 -9.80 3.70 67.40
C GLN A 495 -8.72 4.45 66.55
N PRO A 496 -8.02 3.79 65.59
CA PRO A 496 -6.97 4.43 64.80
C PRO A 496 -7.56 5.19 63.60
N GLY A 497 -7.79 6.49 63.78
CA GLY A 497 -8.02 7.44 62.68
C GLY A 497 -6.71 7.80 61.97
N ALA A 498 -6.83 8.10 60.68
CA ALA A 498 -5.78 8.46 59.74
C ALA A 498 -4.69 9.37 60.36
N ARG A 499 -3.42 8.92 60.28
CA ARG A 499 -2.27 9.79 60.55
C ARG A 499 -2.13 10.75 59.37
N GLU A 500 -2.52 12.00 59.57
CA GLU A 500 -1.97 13.11 58.80
C GLU A 500 -0.44 13.05 58.92
N LEU A 501 0.24 12.85 57.79
CA LEU A 501 1.68 13.00 57.70
C LEU A 501 1.98 14.51 57.67
N PRO A 502 2.64 15.08 58.69
CA PRO A 502 3.00 16.49 58.64
C PRO A 502 3.99 16.71 57.49
N LEU A 503 3.81 17.79 56.73
CA LEU A 503 4.60 18.21 55.56
C LEU A 503 6.13 18.11 55.74
N LYS A 504 6.62 18.11 56.98
CA LYS A 504 8.03 17.90 57.36
C LYS A 504 8.55 16.49 57.02
N ALA A 505 7.69 15.47 56.98
CA ALA A 505 8.07 14.10 56.60
C ALA A 505 8.30 13.96 55.08
N LEU A 506 7.60 14.73 54.25
CA LEU A 506 7.78 14.75 52.79
C LEU A 506 9.10 15.43 52.39
N VAL A 507 9.54 16.45 53.14
CA VAL A 507 10.84 17.11 52.91
C VAL A 507 12.03 16.21 53.27
N ALA A 508 11.86 15.27 54.20
CA ALA A 508 12.93 14.35 54.63
C ALA A 508 13.24 13.24 53.62
N VAL A 509 12.31 12.87 52.74
CA VAL A 509 12.53 11.84 51.70
C VAL A 509 13.41 12.37 50.56
N PHE A 510 13.52 13.69 50.38
CA PHE A 510 14.27 14.30 49.28
C PHE A 510 15.71 14.73 49.63
N TRP A 511 16.20 14.49 50.85
CA TRP A 511 17.56 14.84 51.28
C TRP A 511 18.31 13.64 51.88
N VAL A 512 18.74 12.72 51.01
CA VAL A 512 19.91 11.85 51.26
C VAL A 512 20.84 12.00 50.05
N PRO A 513 22.04 12.58 50.20
CA PRO A 513 23.02 12.61 49.11
C PRO A 513 23.81 11.30 49.10
N ILE A 514 23.71 10.51 48.03
CA ILE A 514 24.70 9.46 47.74
C ILE A 514 25.63 9.99 46.66
N ALA A 515 26.71 10.62 47.11
CA ALA A 515 27.99 10.54 46.45
C ALA A 515 28.68 9.26 46.95
N LEU A 516 28.95 8.30 46.06
CA LEU A 516 30.07 7.34 46.10
C LEU A 516 29.90 6.30 44.99
N GLY A 517 30.91 6.15 44.12
CA GLY A 517 31.11 4.93 43.33
C GLY A 517 31.46 5.13 41.85
N THR A 518 32.69 5.58 41.58
CA THR A 518 33.39 5.38 40.31
C THR A 518 33.69 3.90 40.02
N LEU A 519 33.66 3.54 38.73
CA LEU A 519 34.38 2.43 38.05
C LEU A 519 34.06 0.96 38.40
N THR A 520 33.55 0.22 37.40
CA THR A 520 34.24 -0.98 36.85
C THR A 520 33.71 -1.34 35.44
N LEU A 521 34.66 -1.51 34.52
CA LEU A 521 34.53 -2.20 33.23
C LEU A 521 34.12 -3.67 33.41
N GLY A 522 33.36 -4.22 32.45
CA GLY A 522 33.08 -5.66 32.35
C GLY A 522 32.41 -6.04 31.04
N VAL A 523 33.21 -6.51 30.09
CA VAL A 523 32.83 -7.13 28.80
C VAL A 523 32.41 -8.59 29.04
N TYR A 524 31.34 -9.08 28.37
CA TYR A 524 31.22 -10.36 27.62
C TYR A 524 29.78 -10.94 27.52
N GLY A 525 29.43 -11.40 26.30
CA GLY A 525 28.43 -12.46 25.99
C GLY A 525 27.11 -11.96 25.38
N ILE A 526 26.93 -11.82 24.05
CA ILE A 526 26.75 -12.83 22.96
C ILE A 526 25.44 -13.65 23.05
N HIS A 527 24.43 -13.20 22.25
CA HIS A 527 23.38 -13.88 21.46
C HIS A 527 22.31 -14.81 22.11
N PRO A 528 21.20 -15.16 21.38
CA PRO A 528 20.42 -14.43 20.36
C PRO A 528 18.88 -14.52 20.59
N VAL A 529 18.08 -13.58 20.06
CA VAL A 529 16.63 -13.83 19.80
C VAL A 529 16.21 -13.22 18.46
N LEU A 530 15.98 -14.13 17.52
CA LEU A 530 15.01 -14.13 16.41
C LEU A 530 14.47 -12.77 15.91
N VAL A 531 15.03 -12.33 14.78
CA VAL A 531 14.36 -11.42 13.84
C VAL A 531 13.61 -12.30 12.83
N GLY A 532 12.28 -12.20 12.86
CA GLY A 532 11.41 -12.69 11.80
C GLY A 532 11.53 -11.77 10.59
N VAL A 533 11.85 -12.38 9.46
CA VAL A 533 11.90 -11.76 8.13
C VAL A 533 10.46 -11.53 7.68
N GLY A 534 10.12 -10.26 7.40
CA GLY A 534 8.86 -9.84 6.77
C GLY A 534 9.22 -8.96 5.59
N ASP A 535 8.64 -9.29 4.44
CA ASP A 535 9.00 -8.86 3.09
C ASP A 535 8.88 -7.35 2.87
N TYR A 536 9.94 -6.76 2.31
CA TYR A 536 9.92 -5.43 1.69
C TYR A 536 10.09 -5.64 0.17
N CYS A 537 9.03 -5.37 -0.60
CA CYS A 537 9.14 -5.14 -2.03
C CYS A 537 9.83 -3.79 -2.24
N VAL A 538 10.89 -3.82 -3.03
CA VAL A 538 11.70 -2.67 -3.44
C VAL A 538 11.17 -2.20 -4.79
N ASP A 539 10.55 -1.04 -4.84
CA ASP A 539 10.38 -0.28 -6.09
C ASP A 539 11.71 0.39 -6.43
N ALA A 540 12.30 -0.05 -7.54
CA ALA A 540 13.56 0.44 -8.07
C ALA A 540 13.30 1.28 -9.33
N THR A 541 13.23 2.60 -9.18
CA THR A 541 13.36 3.55 -10.29
C THR A 541 14.04 4.84 -9.80
N PHE A 542 15.38 4.89 -9.80
CA PHE A 542 16.11 6.16 -9.84
C PHE A 542 17.45 6.01 -10.58
N ASN A 543 17.38 6.39 -11.87
CA ASN A 543 18.24 7.34 -12.57
C ASN A 543 19.69 7.51 -12.05
N THR A 544 20.66 7.01 -12.84
CA THR A 544 22.06 7.44 -12.77
C THR A 544 22.48 8.01 -14.12
N ASP A 545 22.49 9.33 -14.23
CA ASP A 545 23.35 10.03 -15.17
C ASP A 545 23.86 11.33 -14.53
N VAL A 546 24.99 11.20 -13.85
CA VAL A 546 25.93 12.29 -13.58
C VAL A 546 27.33 11.75 -13.89
N ASN A 547 27.90 12.16 -15.01
CA ASN A 547 29.35 12.27 -15.17
C ASN A 547 29.71 13.34 -16.20
N MET A 548 30.41 14.36 -15.68
CA MET A 548 31.08 15.52 -16.30
C MET A 548 30.26 16.75 -16.68
#